data_AF-A0A179BXE7-F1
#
_entry.id   AF-A0A179BXE7-F1
#
_cell.length_a   1.000
_cell.length_b   1.000
_cell.length_c   1.000
_cell.angle_alpha   90.00
_cell.angle_beta   90.00
_cell.angle_gamma   90.00
#
_symmetry.space_group_name_H-M   'P 1'
#
loop_
_entity.id
_entity.type
_entity.pdbx_description
1 polymer ?
#
loop_
_entity_poly.entity_id
_entity_poly.type
_entity_poly.pdbx_seq_one_letter_code
_entity_poly.pdbx_strand_id
1 'polypeptide(L)' 'MKRAVILEIKELAAEAGAISWELVREGKHLIIDFRFSDRTVRQVLAATPSGPRARRNEAAWLRRKAVA' A
#
# COMPACT_ATOMS: atom_id res chain seq x y z
N MET A 1 -5.23 9.38 10.08
CA MET A 1 -4.08 8.56 9.62
C MET A 1 -2.70 9.09 10.05
N LYS A 2 -1.74 8.20 10.39
CA LYS A 2 -0.33 8.56 10.74
C LYS A 2 0.48 8.97 9.49
N ARG A 3 1.46 9.87 9.63
CA ARG A 3 2.33 10.34 8.52
C ARG A 3 3.04 9.20 7.78
N ALA A 4 3.52 8.19 8.50
CA ALA A 4 4.19 7.03 7.90
C ALA A 4 3.28 6.26 6.92
N VAL A 5 2.00 6.10 7.27
CA VAL A 5 1.00 5.44 6.40
C VAL A 5 0.80 6.25 5.11
N ILE A 6 0.73 7.58 5.22
CA ILE A 6 0.56 8.46 4.05
C ILE A 6 1.76 8.34 3.10
N LEU A 7 2.97 8.25 3.63
CA LEU A 7 4.18 8.07 2.82
C LEU A 7 4.17 6.71 2.11
N GLU A 8 3.82 5.64 2.81
CA GLU A 8 3.69 4.28 2.25
C GLU A 8 2.65 4.24 1.12
N ILE A 9 1.49 4.89 1.29
CA ILE A 9 0.47 4.98 0.24
C ILE A 9 0.96 5.76 -0.98
N LYS A 10 1.70 6.85 -0.77
CA LYS A 10 2.29 7.63 -1.87
C LYS A 10 3.33 6.83 -2.64
N GLU A 11 4.14 6.05 -1.94
CA GLU A 11 5.14 5.16 -2.55
C GLU A 11 4.45 4.06 -3.38
N LEU A 12 3.43 3.39 -2.81
CA LEU A 12 2.59 2.43 -3.53
C LEU A 12 1.90 3.04 -4.76
N ALA A 13 1.36 4.26 -4.65
CA ALA A 13 0.76 4.96 -5.77
C ALA A 13 1.79 5.20 -6.89
N ALA A 14 2.98 5.67 -6.54
CA ALA A 14 4.05 5.97 -7.48
C ALA A 14 4.58 4.70 -8.16
N GLU A 15 4.87 3.64 -7.39
CA GLU A 15 5.33 2.36 -7.92
C GLU A 15 4.31 1.72 -8.87
N ALA A 16 3.02 1.84 -8.56
CA ALA A 16 1.95 1.31 -9.40
C ALA A 16 1.68 2.16 -10.66
N GLY A 17 2.15 3.41 -10.69
CA GLY A 17 1.83 4.37 -11.76
C GLY A 17 0.43 4.99 -11.63
N ALA A 18 -0.11 5.09 -10.42
CA ALA A 18 -1.37 5.77 -10.17
C ALA A 18 -1.22 7.29 -10.28
N ILE A 19 -2.18 7.94 -10.93
CA ILE A 19 -2.25 9.39 -11.10
C ILE A 19 -2.65 10.07 -9.78
N SER A 20 -3.57 9.44 -9.05
CA SER A 20 -4.02 9.92 -7.75
C SER A 20 -4.52 8.77 -6.89
N TRP A 21 -4.77 9.06 -5.62
CA TRP A 21 -5.40 8.12 -4.70
C TRP A 21 -6.36 8.83 -3.76
N GLU A 22 -7.36 8.10 -3.29
CA GLU A 22 -8.38 8.57 -2.36
C GLU A 22 -8.56 7.56 -1.23
N LEU A 23 -8.54 8.03 0.01
CA LEU A 23 -8.86 7.20 1.17
C LEU A 23 -10.38 7.12 1.32
N VAL A 24 -10.94 5.94 1.01
CA VAL A 24 -12.38 5.68 1.07
C VAL A 24 -12.83 5.38 2.49
N ARG A 25 -12.02 4.65 3.27
CA ARG A 25 -12.35 4.28 4.65
C ARG A 25 -11.11 4.08 5.50
N GLU A 26 -11.11 4.69 6.69
CA GLU A 26 -10.14 4.42 7.77
C GLU A 26 -10.86 3.67 8.90
N GLY A 27 -10.40 2.46 9.25
CA GLY A 27 -10.99 1.62 10.28
C GLY A 27 -10.04 0.50 10.70
N LYS A 28 -10.53 -0.74 10.84
CA LYS A 28 -9.65 -1.92 11.01
C LYS A 28 -8.74 -2.16 9.79
N HIS A 29 -9.25 -1.78 8.62
CA HIS A 29 -8.54 -1.79 7.35
C HIS A 29 -8.61 -0.39 6.74
N LEU A 30 -7.61 -0.05 5.93
CA LEU A 30 -7.62 1.12 5.07
C LEU A 30 -8.15 0.66 3.72
N ILE A 31 -9.16 1.36 3.20
CA ILE A 31 -9.66 1.15 1.85
C ILE A 31 -9.26 2.37 1.05
N ILE A 32 -8.49 2.16 -0.01
CA ILE A 32 -7.92 3.22 -0.84
C ILE A 32 -8.26 2.92 -2.29
N ASP A 33 -8.73 3.93 -3.00
CA ASP A 33 -8.92 3.87 -4.44
C ASP A 33 -7.73 4.54 -5.12
N PHE A 34 -7.00 3.78 -5.92
CA PHE A 34 -5.94 4.28 -6.79
C PHE A 34 -6.51 4.54 -8.18
N ARG A 35 -6.32 5.76 -8.68
CA ARG A 35 -6.81 6.16 -9.99
C ARG A 35 -5.69 6.09 -11.02
N PHE A 36 -5.97 5.40 -12.12
CA PHE A 36 -5.14 5.31 -13.32
C PHE A 36 -5.83 6.06 -14.45
N SER A 37 -5.18 6.16 -15.60
CA SER A 37 -5.72 6.85 -16.79
C SER A 37 -6.97 6.15 -17.33
N ASP A 38 -7.05 4.84 -17.22
CA ASP A 38 -8.08 3.98 -17.81
C ASP A 38 -9.05 3.37 -16.79
N ARG A 39 -8.67 3.34 -15.51
CA ARG A 39 -9.44 2.64 -14.47
C ARG A 39 -9.16 3.15 -13.06
N THR A 40 -9.99 2.70 -12.12
CA THR A 40 -9.77 2.85 -10.68
C THR A 40 -9.63 1.47 -10.06
N VAL A 41 -8.61 1.27 -9.23
CA VAL A 41 -8.40 0.02 -8.49
C VAL A 41 -8.53 0.29 -7.01
N ARG A 42 -9.44 -0.45 -6.36
CA ARG A 42 -9.63 -0.41 -4.91
C ARG A 42 -8.69 -1.41 -4.22
N GLN A 43 -7.90 -0.92 -3.28
CA GLN A 43 -7.02 -1.74 -2.46
C GLN A 43 -7.45 -1.69 -1.00
N VAL A 44 -7.41 -2.85 -0.35
CA VAL A 44 -7.65 -2.99 1.08
C VAL A 44 -6.34 -3.33 1.77
N LEU A 45 -5.89 -2.44 2.64
CA LEU A 45 -4.66 -2.57 3.42
C LEU A 45 -5.02 -2.75 4.90
N ALA A 46 -4.15 -3.38 5.68
CA ALA A 46 -4.31 -3.37 7.13
C ALA A 46 -4.09 -1.93 7.66
N ALA A 47 -4.92 -1.47 8.60
CA ALA A 47 -4.78 -0.12 9.17
C ALA A 47 -3.60 0.03 10.14
N THR A 48 -2.98 -1.07 10.50
CA THR A 48 -1.68 -1.07 11.16
C THR A 48 -0.60 -0.87 10.10
N PRO A 49 0.03 0.33 9.98
CA PRO A 49 1.22 0.47 9.16
C PRO A 49 2.24 -0.51 9.67
N SER A 50 2.70 -1.36 8.76
CA SER A 50 3.90 -2.17 8.84
C SER A 50 4.58 -2.24 10.23
N GLY A 51 3.92 -2.89 11.19
CA GLY A 51 4.54 -3.27 12.45
C GLY A 51 5.69 -4.24 12.18
N PRO A 52 6.55 -4.56 13.16
CA PRO A 52 7.74 -5.42 13.00
C PRO A 52 7.50 -6.78 12.31
N ARG A 53 6.24 -7.25 12.26
CA ARG A 53 5.81 -8.45 11.52
C ARG A 53 5.68 -8.24 10.00
N ALA A 54 5.25 -7.06 9.54
CA ALA A 54 5.13 -6.77 8.10
C ALA A 54 6.51 -6.67 7.43
N ARG A 55 7.50 -6.06 8.09
CA ARG A 55 8.90 -6.07 7.61
C ARG A 55 9.46 -7.48 7.43
N ARG A 56 9.03 -8.46 8.24
CA ARG A 56 9.43 -9.86 8.05
C ARG A 56 8.83 -10.47 6.79
N ASN A 57 7.59 -10.12 6.46
CA ASN A 57 6.93 -10.59 5.24
C ASN A 57 7.53 -9.94 3.99
N GLU A 58 7.87 -8.64 4.05
CA GLU A 58 8.58 -7.93 2.99
C GLU A 58 9.99 -8.50 2.78
N ALA A 59 10.76 -8.72 3.86
CA ALA A 59 12.06 -9.38 3.76
C ALA A 59 11.96 -10.82 3.22
N ALA A 60 10.90 -11.57 3.59
CA ALA A 60 10.65 -12.90 3.04
C ALA A 60 10.26 -12.85 1.55
N TRP A 61 9.51 -11.84 1.13
CA TRP A 61 9.15 -11.63 -0.26
C TRP A 61 10.35 -11.21 -1.12
N LEU A 62 11.17 -10.28 -0.64
CA LEU A 62 12.44 -9.88 -1.27
C LEU A 62 13.39 -11.06 -1.45
N ARG A 63 13.52 -11.93 -0.44
CA ARG A 63 14.32 -13.16 -0.54
C ARG A 63 13.80 -14.13 -1.61
N ARG A 64 12.49 -14.20 -1.83
CA ARG A 64 11.90 -15.04 -2.88
C ARG A 64 12.15 -14.49 -4.28
N LYS A 65 12.10 -13.16 -4.45
CA LYS A 65 12.45 -12.51 -5.72
C LYS A 65 13.92 -12.62 -6.08
N ALA A 66 14.82 -12.63 -5.10
CA ALA A 66 16.26 -12.76 -5.34
C ALA A 66 16.72 -14.18 -5.74
N VAL A 67 15.84 -15.18 -5.64
CA VAL A 67 16.12 -16.59 -5.94
C VAL A 67 15.43 -17.04 -7.24
N ALA A 68 14.62 -16.18 -7.86
CA ALA A 68 13.99 -16.41 -9.16
C ALA A 68 14.73 -15.63 -10.25
#